data_AF-A0A0G1DB92-F1
#
_entry.id   AF-A0A0G1DB92-F1
#
_cell.length_a   1.000
_cell.length_b   1.000
_cell.length_c   1.000
_cell.angle_alpha   90.00
_cell.angle_beta   90.00
_cell.angle_gamma   90.00
#
_symmetry.space_group_name_H-M   'P 1'
#
loop_
_entity.id
_entity.type
_entity.pdbx_description
1 polymer ?
#
loop_
_entity_poly.entity_id
_entity_poly.type
_entity_poly.pdbx_seq_one_letter_code
_entity_poly.pdbx_strand_id
1 'polypeptide(L)'
;MEDISKYREIISELSSLRAVAPRPAFRARFENLLIPALPSKKAGGFFFSFAVRLAILLIAFIVFGTTGIVLAAGQSKPGSFLYPVRQLVQNAKLAVATNPSTRALLHLEKARDKVEEMQTSASDRKTEQFEQKAEDYKKDIGKAVEEVQKSGIQQEKTAETVNEFLENQTRTLEELMTAAPTQNQPALEKAIDASQQGQEKMLEVQPENIPTPSNQSQSGNNEFGQEKANEHRNR
;
A
#
# COMPACT_ATOMS: atom_id res chain seq x y z
N MET A 1 52.40 1.54 -69.35
CA MET A 1 52.37 0.32 -68.54
C MET A 1 53.65 0.33 -67.72
N GLU A 2 53.60 0.91 -66.51
CA GLU A 2 54.76 0.99 -65.62
C GLU A 2 54.98 -0.33 -64.87
N ASP A 3 56.25 -0.61 -64.62
CA ASP A 3 56.84 -1.93 -64.48
C ASP A 3 56.67 -2.50 -63.04
N ILE A 4 55.91 -3.60 -62.94
CA ILE A 4 55.62 -4.32 -61.68
C ILE A 4 56.88 -5.02 -61.11
N SER A 5 57.96 -5.11 -61.90
CA SER A 5 59.22 -5.73 -61.47
C SER A 5 59.85 -5.02 -60.25
N LYS A 6 59.77 -3.69 -60.18
CA LYS A 6 60.36 -2.87 -59.11
C LYS A 6 59.76 -3.17 -57.72
N TYR A 7 58.47 -3.52 -57.67
CA TYR A 7 57.80 -3.85 -56.40
C TYR A 7 58.19 -5.23 -55.86
N ARG A 8 58.56 -6.17 -56.73
CA ARG A 8 58.98 -7.51 -56.30
C ARG A 8 60.34 -7.48 -55.60
N GLU A 9 61.25 -6.61 -56.04
CA GLU A 9 62.57 -6.45 -55.45
C GLU A 9 62.48 -5.91 -54.01
N ILE A 10 61.68 -4.85 -53.80
CA ILE A 10 61.44 -4.25 -52.47
C ILE A 10 60.84 -5.27 -51.49
N ILE A 11 59.90 -6.10 -51.94
CA ILE A 11 59.29 -7.14 -51.09
C ILE A 11 60.33 -8.20 -50.68
N SER A 12 61.28 -8.52 -51.56
CA SER A 12 62.34 -9.48 -51.25
C SER A 12 63.32 -8.93 -50.20
N GLU A 13 63.73 -7.66 -50.29
CA GLU A 13 64.58 -7.02 -49.29
C GLU A 13 63.89 -6.91 -47.92
N LEU A 14 62.60 -6.55 -47.90
CA LEU A 14 61.81 -6.47 -46.66
C LEU A 14 61.66 -7.84 -45.98
N SER A 15 61.59 -8.92 -46.75
CA SER A 15 61.52 -10.27 -46.19
C SER A 15 62.82 -10.67 -45.48
N SER A 16 63.98 -10.19 -45.98
CA SER A 16 65.29 -10.42 -45.37
C SER A 16 65.46 -9.67 -44.03
N LEU A 17 64.82 -8.50 -43.87
CA LEU A 17 64.83 -7.73 -42.62
C LEU A 17 64.00 -8.38 -41.49
N ARG A 18 63.02 -9.23 -41.84
CA ARG A 18 62.18 -9.95 -40.87
C ARG A 18 62.93 -11.06 -40.13
N ALA A 19 64.09 -11.47 -40.63
CA ALA A 19 64.93 -12.50 -40.01
C ALA A 19 65.77 -11.98 -38.82
N VAL A 20 65.75 -10.67 -38.52
CA VAL A 20 66.47 -10.10 -37.37
C VAL A 20 65.68 -10.37 -36.08
N ALA A 21 65.97 -11.50 -35.43
CA ALA A 21 65.43 -11.80 -34.11
C ALA A 21 65.92 -10.75 -33.08
N PRO A 22 65.03 -10.23 -32.21
CA PRO A 22 65.43 -9.25 -31.21
C PRO A 22 66.46 -9.85 -30.25
N ARG A 23 67.47 -9.04 -29.87
CA ARG A 23 68.57 -9.47 -29.00
C ARG A 23 68.03 -10.09 -27.70
N PRO A 24 68.69 -11.13 -27.13
CA PRO A 24 68.21 -11.80 -25.92
C PRO A 24 67.97 -10.84 -24.74
N ALA A 25 68.83 -9.83 -24.59
CA ALA A 25 68.69 -8.80 -23.56
C ALA A 25 67.44 -7.93 -23.72
N PHE A 26 66.97 -7.72 -24.95
CA PHE A 26 65.72 -6.99 -25.22
C PHE A 26 64.51 -7.83 -24.79
N ARG A 27 64.50 -9.13 -25.10
CA ARG A 27 63.42 -10.05 -24.68
C ARG A 27 63.29 -10.13 -23.17
N ALA A 28 64.41 -10.27 -22.46
CA ALA A 28 64.41 -10.34 -21.00
C ALA A 28 63.85 -9.06 -20.33
N ARG A 29 64.15 -7.88 -20.90
CA ARG A 29 63.57 -6.61 -20.42
C ARG A 29 62.08 -6.50 -20.73
N PHE A 30 61.66 -6.99 -21.90
CA PHE A 30 60.28 -6.95 -22.34
C PHE A 30 59.37 -7.85 -21.50
N GLU A 31 59.83 -9.04 -21.13
CA GLU A 31 59.10 -9.94 -20.22
C GLU A 31 58.88 -9.31 -18.85
N ASN A 32 59.91 -8.67 -18.28
CA ASN A 32 59.79 -7.99 -16.98
C ASN A 32 58.88 -6.74 -17.02
N LEU A 33 58.63 -6.16 -18.20
CA LEU A 33 57.78 -4.98 -18.37
C LEU A 33 56.32 -5.33 -18.66
N LEU A 34 56.05 -6.41 -19.38
CA LEU A 34 54.68 -6.75 -19.79
C LEU A 34 53.93 -7.69 -18.83
N ILE A 35 54.63 -8.63 -18.20
CA ILE A 35 54.00 -9.60 -17.29
C ILE A 35 53.27 -8.92 -16.10
N PRO A 36 53.77 -7.83 -15.49
CA PRO A 36 53.03 -7.16 -14.42
C PRO A 36 51.87 -6.26 -14.89
N ALA A 37 51.70 -6.02 -16.20
CA ALA A 37 50.68 -5.12 -16.75
C ALA A 37 49.43 -5.85 -17.29
N LEU A 38 49.40 -7.18 -17.26
CA LEU A 38 48.22 -7.95 -17.64
C LEU A 38 47.37 -8.24 -16.40
N PRO A 39 46.19 -7.63 -16.23
CA PRO A 39 45.27 -8.02 -15.18
C PRO A 39 44.88 -9.48 -15.41
N SER A 40 45.34 -10.39 -14.54
CA SER A 40 44.89 -11.78 -14.56
C SER A 40 43.40 -11.79 -14.24
N LYS A 41 42.54 -11.86 -15.26
CA LYS A 41 41.11 -12.15 -15.09
C LYS A 41 40.97 -13.58 -14.55
N LYS A 42 41.09 -13.73 -13.23
CA LYS A 42 40.73 -14.98 -12.55
C LYS A 42 39.21 -15.10 -12.56
N ALA A 43 38.78 -16.22 -13.13
CA ALA A 43 37.43 -16.77 -13.26
C ALA A 43 36.41 -16.29 -12.21
N GLY A 44 35.33 -15.64 -12.66
CA GLY A 44 34.14 -15.35 -11.85
C GLY A 44 32.80 -15.56 -12.57
N GLY A 45 32.79 -16.01 -13.84
CA GLY A 45 31.56 -16.09 -14.65
C GLY A 45 30.64 -17.29 -14.35
N PHE A 46 31.19 -18.40 -13.87
CA PHE A 46 30.41 -19.62 -13.64
C PHE A 46 29.56 -19.54 -12.36
N PHE A 47 30.13 -19.02 -11.27
CA PHE A 47 29.40 -18.86 -10.01
C PHE A 47 28.38 -17.71 -10.05
N PHE A 48 28.64 -16.65 -10.83
CA PHE A 48 27.68 -15.56 -10.99
C PHE A 48 26.42 -16.02 -11.76
N SER A 49 26.59 -16.80 -12.83
CA SER A 49 25.45 -17.35 -13.57
C SER A 49 24.68 -18.42 -12.80
N PHE A 50 25.37 -19.23 -11.98
CA PHE A 50 24.70 -20.18 -11.07
C PHE A 50 23.93 -19.47 -9.95
N ALA A 51 24.53 -18.46 -9.31
CA ALA A 51 23.87 -17.68 -8.27
C ALA A 51 22.65 -16.92 -8.82
N VAL A 52 22.75 -16.35 -10.02
CA VAL A 52 21.62 -15.68 -10.68
C VAL A 52 20.52 -16.67 -11.06
N ARG A 53 20.85 -17.85 -11.60
CA ARG A 53 19.86 -18.90 -11.90
C ARG A 53 19.17 -19.44 -10.65
N LEU A 54 19.92 -19.62 -9.56
CA LEU A 54 19.37 -20.04 -8.27
C LEU A 54 18.47 -18.98 -7.66
N ALA A 55 18.86 -17.71 -7.75
CA ALA A 55 18.03 -16.58 -7.31
C ALA A 55 16.73 -16.50 -8.13
N ILE A 56 16.79 -16.66 -9.45
CA ILE A 56 15.60 -16.70 -10.31
C ILE A 56 14.71 -17.90 -9.98
N LEU A 57 15.28 -19.08 -9.73
CA LEU A 57 14.53 -20.26 -9.32
C LEU A 57 13.88 -20.09 -7.95
N LEU A 58 14.57 -19.47 -6.98
CA LEU A 58 14.00 -19.15 -5.67
C LEU A 58 12.87 -18.13 -5.79
N ILE A 59 13.05 -17.08 -6.60
CA ILE A 59 11.99 -16.11 -6.87
C ILE A 59 10.82 -16.80 -7.57
N ALA A 60 11.06 -17.66 -8.55
CA ALA A 60 10.01 -18.42 -9.22
C ALA A 60 9.32 -19.40 -8.26
N PHE A 61 10.06 -20.05 -7.35
CA PHE A 61 9.48 -20.93 -6.34
C PHE A 61 8.68 -20.15 -5.29
N ILE A 62 9.10 -18.94 -4.95
CA ILE A 62 8.32 -18.03 -4.10
C ILE A 62 7.07 -17.60 -4.88
N VAL A 63 7.18 -17.12 -6.11
CA VAL A 63 6.05 -16.60 -6.89
C VAL A 63 5.03 -17.69 -7.24
N PHE A 64 5.48 -18.89 -7.63
CA PHE A 64 4.60 -19.98 -8.06
C PHE A 64 4.27 -20.98 -6.93
N GLY A 65 5.16 -21.17 -5.96
CA GLY A 65 4.94 -22.07 -4.82
C GLY A 65 4.14 -21.44 -3.68
N THR A 66 4.09 -20.10 -3.59
CA THR A 66 3.34 -19.42 -2.53
C THR A 66 1.88 -19.13 -2.86
N THR A 67 1.39 -19.39 -4.08
CA THR A 67 -0.02 -19.16 -4.42
C THR A 67 -0.96 -19.89 -3.45
N GLY A 68 -0.60 -21.13 -3.05
CA GLY A 68 -1.32 -21.87 -2.01
C GLY A 68 -1.17 -21.28 -0.60
N ILE A 69 0.02 -20.76 -0.26
CA ILE A 69 0.31 -20.15 1.05
C ILE A 69 -0.42 -18.82 1.21
N VAL A 70 -0.53 -18.01 0.14
CA VAL A 70 -1.25 -16.73 0.15
C VAL A 70 -2.75 -16.96 0.31
N LEU A 71 -3.31 -17.96 -0.38
CA LEU A 71 -4.72 -18.35 -0.23
C LEU A 71 -4.99 -18.89 1.19
N ALA A 72 -4.10 -19.74 1.72
CA ALA A 72 -4.21 -20.25 3.09
C ALA A 72 -4.02 -19.14 4.14
N ALA A 73 -3.10 -18.19 3.91
CA ALA A 73 -2.86 -17.03 4.77
C ALA A 73 -4.08 -16.10 4.76
N GLY A 74 -4.79 -15.95 3.65
CA GLY A 74 -6.04 -15.18 3.58
C GLY A 74 -7.18 -15.73 4.44
N GLN A 75 -7.07 -16.97 4.93
CA GLN A 75 -8.02 -17.60 5.87
C GLN A 75 -7.41 -17.81 7.26
N SER A 76 -6.21 -17.28 7.50
CA SER A 76 -5.50 -17.49 8.76
C SER A 76 -6.08 -16.61 9.87
N LYS A 77 -6.39 -17.23 11.01
CA LYS A 77 -6.91 -16.55 12.20
C LYS A 77 -5.79 -15.89 12.99
N PRO A 78 -6.08 -14.87 13.81
CA PRO A 78 -5.11 -14.35 14.76
C PRO A 78 -4.48 -15.45 15.62
N GLY A 79 -3.17 -15.36 15.84
CA GLY A 79 -2.40 -16.36 16.60
C GLY A 79 -1.98 -17.61 15.81
N SER A 80 -2.40 -17.74 14.55
CA SER A 80 -1.94 -18.85 13.68
C SER A 80 -0.56 -18.60 13.07
N PHE A 81 0.12 -19.67 12.64
CA PHE A 81 1.47 -19.60 12.06
C PHE A 81 1.57 -18.70 10.82
N LEU A 82 0.51 -18.65 10.00
CA LEU A 82 0.47 -17.84 8.77
C LEU A 82 -0.06 -16.41 9.00
N TYR A 83 -0.41 -16.04 10.24
CA TYR A 83 -0.97 -14.73 10.54
C TYR A 83 -0.01 -13.56 10.20
N PRO A 84 1.31 -13.64 10.47
CA PRO A 84 2.24 -12.60 10.01
C PRO A 84 2.25 -12.42 8.49
N VAL A 85 2.07 -13.51 7.73
CA VAL A 85 1.98 -13.46 6.26
C VAL A 85 0.70 -12.75 5.84
N ARG A 86 -0.44 -13.00 6.50
CA ARG A 86 -1.71 -12.30 6.25
C ARG A 86 -1.56 -10.79 6.46
N GLN A 87 -0.94 -10.37 7.57
CA GLN A 87 -0.71 -8.95 7.85
C GLN A 87 0.14 -8.29 6.76
N LEU A 88 1.20 -8.96 6.29
CA LEU A 88 2.01 -8.47 5.17
C LEU A 88 1.19 -8.33 3.89
N VAL A 89 0.34 -9.32 3.58
CA VAL A 89 -0.55 -9.28 2.42
C VAL A 89 -1.57 -8.14 2.52
N GLN A 90 -2.20 -7.93 3.68
CA GLN A 90 -3.13 -6.83 3.91
C GLN A 90 -2.44 -5.46 3.75
N ASN A 91 -1.24 -5.29 4.31
CA ASN A 91 -0.47 -4.06 4.17
C ASN A 91 -0.03 -3.81 2.73
N ALA A 92 0.37 -4.86 2.00
CA ALA A 92 0.69 -4.77 0.58
C ALA A 92 -0.54 -4.36 -0.25
N LYS A 93 -1.70 -4.98 0.02
CA LYS A 93 -2.99 -4.59 -0.60
C LYS A 93 -3.33 -3.13 -0.33
N LEU A 94 -3.17 -2.65 0.91
CA LEU A 94 -3.38 -1.25 1.26
C LEU A 94 -2.40 -0.30 0.55
N ALA A 95 -1.15 -0.71 0.35
CA ALA A 95 -0.15 0.10 -0.33
C ALA A 95 -0.43 0.26 -1.83
N VAL A 96 -1.03 -0.75 -2.47
CA VAL A 96 -1.37 -0.70 -3.90
C VAL A 96 -2.80 -0.24 -4.18
N ALA A 97 -3.68 -0.25 -3.18
CA ALA A 97 -5.06 0.19 -3.33
C ALA A 97 -5.15 1.70 -3.50
N THR A 98 -5.64 2.12 -4.67
CA THR A 98 -5.90 3.53 -5.02
C THR A 98 -7.35 3.95 -4.79
N ASN A 99 -8.28 3.00 -4.80
CA ASN A 99 -9.71 3.26 -4.58
C ASN A 99 -9.98 3.42 -3.07
N PRO A 100 -10.54 4.57 -2.62
CA PRO A 100 -10.86 4.78 -1.21
C PRO A 100 -11.80 3.72 -0.63
N SER A 101 -12.79 3.23 -1.39
CA SER A 101 -13.68 2.18 -0.91
C SER A 101 -12.95 0.88 -0.60
N THR A 102 -12.03 0.49 -1.47
CA THR A 102 -11.20 -0.70 -1.24
C THR A 102 -10.31 -0.51 -0.01
N ARG A 103 -9.76 0.69 0.19
CA ARG A 103 -8.95 1.03 1.37
C ARG A 103 -9.79 0.99 2.65
N ALA A 104 -11.01 1.52 2.61
CA ALA A 104 -11.96 1.46 3.72
C ALA A 104 -12.23 0.02 4.15
N LEU A 105 -12.58 -0.85 3.19
CA LEU A 105 -12.85 -2.27 3.46
C LEU A 105 -11.62 -3.02 4.01
N LEU A 106 -10.42 -2.72 3.52
CA LEU A 106 -9.18 -3.29 4.04
C LEU A 106 -8.90 -2.84 5.49
N HIS A 107 -9.21 -1.59 5.83
CA HIS A 107 -9.14 -1.11 7.20
C HIS A 107 -10.17 -1.80 8.11
N LEU A 108 -11.41 -2.02 7.65
CA LEU A 108 -12.39 -2.81 8.40
C LEU A 108 -11.92 -4.25 8.64
N GLU A 109 -11.25 -4.87 7.67
CA GLU A 109 -10.68 -6.22 7.84
C GLU A 109 -9.66 -6.24 8.98
N LYS A 110 -8.75 -5.26 9.02
CA LYS A 110 -7.75 -5.15 10.09
C LYS A 110 -8.40 -4.87 11.44
N ALA A 111 -9.43 -4.01 11.49
CA ALA A 111 -10.18 -3.75 12.71
C ALA A 111 -10.88 -5.02 13.23
N ARG A 112 -11.48 -5.82 12.35
CA ARG A 112 -12.06 -7.13 12.73
C ARG A 112 -11.02 -8.05 13.35
N ASP A 113 -9.85 -8.16 12.71
CA ASP A 113 -8.75 -8.99 13.22
C ASP A 113 -8.33 -8.53 14.64
N LYS A 114 -8.38 -7.23 14.94
CA LYS A 114 -8.10 -6.71 16.30
C LYS A 114 -9.15 -7.09 17.33
N VAL A 115 -10.43 -7.12 16.98
CA VAL A 115 -11.47 -7.60 17.90
C VAL A 115 -11.32 -9.11 18.16
N GLU A 116 -11.04 -9.91 17.13
CA GLU A 116 -10.73 -11.34 17.31
C GLU A 116 -9.47 -11.58 18.16
N GLU A 117 -8.42 -10.77 17.95
CA GLU A 117 -7.23 -10.76 18.80
C GLU A 117 -7.55 -10.42 20.25
N MET A 118 -8.48 -9.48 20.50
CA MET A 118 -8.91 -9.11 21.85
C MET A 118 -9.74 -10.22 22.48
N GLN A 119 -10.67 -10.84 21.74
CA GLN A 119 -11.47 -11.98 22.21
C GLN A 119 -10.60 -13.15 22.65
N THR A 120 -9.60 -13.49 21.84
CA THR A 120 -8.67 -14.60 22.14
C THR A 120 -7.77 -14.33 23.34
N SER A 121 -7.44 -13.06 23.62
CA SER A 121 -6.63 -12.66 24.77
C SER A 121 -7.46 -12.02 25.91
N ALA A 122 -8.78 -12.13 25.90
CA ALA A 122 -9.64 -11.43 26.85
C ALA A 122 -9.40 -11.87 28.29
N SER A 123 -9.13 -13.17 28.46
CA SER A 123 -8.82 -13.79 29.76
C SER A 123 -7.37 -13.58 30.20
N ASP A 124 -6.51 -13.04 29.33
CA ASP A 124 -5.10 -12.81 29.66
C ASP A 124 -4.94 -11.56 30.51
N ARG A 125 -4.07 -11.64 31.53
CA ARG A 125 -3.72 -10.48 32.39
C ARG A 125 -2.69 -9.53 31.75
N LYS A 126 -2.47 -9.63 30.44
CA LYS A 126 -1.49 -8.82 29.70
C LYS A 126 -2.15 -7.54 29.17
N THR A 127 -2.45 -6.61 30.08
CA THR A 127 -3.19 -5.38 29.78
C THR A 127 -2.54 -4.53 28.68
N GLU A 128 -1.21 -4.44 28.62
CA GLU A 128 -0.50 -3.63 27.61
C GLU A 128 -0.76 -4.12 26.17
N GLN A 129 -0.69 -5.44 25.94
CA GLN A 129 -0.98 -6.01 24.61
C GLN A 129 -2.45 -5.85 24.24
N PHE A 130 -3.34 -5.91 25.23
CA PHE A 130 -4.76 -5.71 25.03
C PHE A 130 -5.06 -4.24 24.67
N GLU A 131 -4.46 -3.29 25.37
CA GLU A 131 -4.61 -1.86 25.07
C GLU A 131 -4.06 -1.50 23.68
N GLN A 132 -2.92 -2.07 23.29
CA GLN A 132 -2.37 -1.86 21.95
C GLN A 132 -3.33 -2.33 20.85
N LYS A 133 -3.99 -3.48 21.04
CA LYS A 133 -4.99 -3.99 20.08
C LYS A 133 -6.21 -3.07 19.97
N ALA A 134 -6.68 -2.51 21.09
CA ALA A 134 -7.77 -1.55 21.10
C ALA A 134 -7.39 -0.22 20.40
N GLU A 135 -6.15 0.25 20.56
CA GLU A 135 -5.69 1.45 19.86
C GLU A 135 -5.51 1.21 18.35
N ASP A 136 -4.97 0.06 17.96
CA ASP A 136 -4.89 -0.35 16.55
C ASP A 136 -6.28 -0.47 15.92
N TYR A 137 -7.25 -1.04 16.66
CA TYR A 137 -8.65 -1.09 16.25
C TYR A 137 -9.20 0.30 15.95
N LYS A 138 -9.11 1.21 16.93
CA LYS A 138 -9.58 2.60 16.80
C LYS A 138 -8.94 3.30 15.60
N LYS A 139 -7.64 3.11 15.40
CA LYS A 139 -6.91 3.67 14.26
C LYS A 139 -7.43 3.15 12.93
N ASP A 140 -7.69 1.85 12.81
CA ASP A 140 -8.23 1.28 11.58
C ASP A 140 -9.69 1.73 11.32
N ILE A 141 -10.52 1.86 12.37
CA ILE A 141 -11.86 2.46 12.23
C ILE A 141 -11.78 3.90 11.73
N GLY A 142 -10.94 4.73 12.35
CA GLY A 142 -10.77 6.12 11.96
C GLY A 142 -10.35 6.26 10.49
N LYS A 143 -9.43 5.40 10.03
CA LYS A 143 -9.02 5.38 8.62
C LYS A 143 -10.13 4.89 7.70
N ALA A 144 -10.90 3.87 8.07
CA ALA A 144 -12.00 3.40 7.24
C ALA A 144 -13.03 4.50 6.99
N VAL A 145 -13.42 5.22 8.04
CA VAL A 145 -14.35 6.37 7.97
C VAL A 145 -13.76 7.49 7.10
N GLU A 146 -12.49 7.85 7.30
CA GLU A 146 -11.80 8.87 6.52
C GLU A 146 -11.76 8.53 5.02
N GLU A 147 -11.50 7.27 4.67
CA GLU A 147 -11.48 6.81 3.27
C GLU A 147 -12.87 6.89 2.63
N VAL A 148 -13.95 6.59 3.37
CA VAL A 148 -15.31 6.78 2.85
C VAL A 148 -15.63 8.28 2.67
N GLN A 149 -15.29 9.13 3.65
CA GLN A 149 -15.49 10.57 3.55
C GLN A 149 -14.77 11.19 2.33
N LYS A 150 -13.55 10.73 2.03
CA LYS A 150 -12.79 11.15 0.83
C LYS A 150 -13.49 10.80 -0.48
N SER A 151 -14.25 9.70 -0.51
CA SER A 151 -14.96 9.24 -1.71
C SER A 151 -16.32 9.92 -1.95
N GLY A 152 -16.89 10.54 -0.90
CA GLY A 152 -18.18 11.22 -0.95
C GLY A 152 -19.37 10.30 -1.27
N ILE A 153 -20.49 10.91 -1.69
CA ILE A 153 -21.80 10.27 -1.89
C ILE A 153 -21.79 9.13 -2.94
N GLN A 154 -20.77 9.07 -3.81
CA GLN A 154 -20.64 8.05 -4.85
C GLN A 154 -20.42 6.63 -4.32
N GLN A 155 -20.18 6.47 -3.01
CA GLN A 155 -19.86 5.20 -2.37
C GLN A 155 -20.87 4.83 -1.27
N GLU A 156 -22.16 5.14 -1.48
CA GLU A 156 -23.27 4.83 -0.56
C GLU A 156 -23.22 3.39 -0.06
N LYS A 157 -23.02 2.40 -0.94
CA LYS A 157 -22.88 0.99 -0.55
C LYS A 157 -21.70 0.72 0.39
N THR A 158 -20.58 1.41 0.18
CA THR A 158 -19.41 1.28 1.07
C THR A 158 -19.70 1.94 2.42
N ALA A 159 -20.39 3.08 2.41
CA ALA A 159 -20.80 3.76 3.64
C ALA A 159 -21.77 2.89 4.48
N GLU A 160 -22.75 2.26 3.83
CA GLU A 160 -23.65 1.29 4.45
C GLU A 160 -22.87 0.10 5.03
N THR A 161 -21.95 -0.48 4.26
CA THR A 161 -21.10 -1.59 4.72
C THR A 161 -20.25 -1.21 5.94
N VAL A 162 -19.70 0.02 5.96
CA VAL A 162 -18.96 0.53 7.12
C VAL A 162 -19.90 0.67 8.32
N ASN A 163 -21.09 1.24 8.13
CA ASN A 163 -22.03 1.45 9.23
C ASN A 163 -22.51 0.12 9.85
N GLU A 164 -22.92 -0.84 9.01
CA GLU A 164 -23.29 -2.20 9.45
C GLU A 164 -22.13 -2.89 10.19
N PHE A 165 -20.90 -2.71 9.70
CA PHE A 165 -19.72 -3.25 10.37
C PHE A 165 -19.55 -2.66 11.77
N LEU A 166 -19.63 -1.34 11.90
CA LEU A 166 -19.48 -0.65 13.18
C LEU A 166 -20.55 -1.08 14.18
N GLU A 167 -21.81 -1.21 13.75
CA GLU A 167 -22.91 -1.71 14.60
C GLU A 167 -22.62 -3.11 15.13
N ASN A 168 -22.23 -4.02 14.25
CA ASN A 168 -21.88 -5.39 14.62
C ASN A 168 -20.66 -5.45 15.56
N GLN A 169 -19.64 -4.60 15.33
CA GLN A 169 -18.47 -4.55 16.19
C GLN A 169 -18.77 -3.95 17.57
N THR A 170 -19.58 -2.90 17.66
CA THR A 170 -20.03 -2.33 18.94
C THR A 170 -20.68 -3.41 19.79
N ARG A 171 -21.63 -4.16 19.24
CA ARG A 171 -22.28 -5.28 19.94
C ARG A 171 -21.28 -6.34 20.40
N THR A 172 -20.35 -6.72 19.53
CA THR A 172 -19.32 -7.72 19.84
C THR A 172 -18.41 -7.26 20.98
N LEU A 173 -18.04 -5.98 21.00
CA LEU A 173 -17.19 -5.38 22.02
C LEU A 173 -17.92 -5.21 23.36
N GLU A 174 -19.21 -4.87 23.34
CA GLU A 174 -20.06 -4.83 24.53
C GLU A 174 -20.21 -6.23 25.16
N GLU A 175 -20.48 -7.25 24.34
CA GLU A 175 -20.49 -8.64 24.79
C GLU A 175 -19.14 -9.03 25.40
N LEU A 176 -18.03 -8.66 24.76
CA LEU A 176 -16.69 -8.92 25.27
C LEU A 176 -16.41 -8.18 26.59
N MET A 177 -16.92 -6.96 26.76
CA MET A 177 -16.76 -6.15 27.96
C MET A 177 -17.42 -6.81 29.19
N THR A 178 -18.52 -7.54 28.99
CA THR A 178 -19.16 -8.29 30.07
C THR A 178 -18.34 -9.51 30.52
N ALA A 179 -17.57 -10.12 29.62
CA ALA A 179 -16.77 -11.32 29.88
C ALA A 179 -15.32 -11.01 30.30
N ALA A 180 -14.82 -9.81 30.00
CA ALA A 180 -13.44 -9.44 30.23
C ALA A 180 -13.14 -9.06 31.71
N PRO A 181 -11.93 -9.32 32.21
CA PRO A 181 -11.48 -8.82 33.51
C PRO A 181 -11.50 -7.28 33.57
N THR A 182 -11.72 -6.72 34.77
CA THR A 182 -11.77 -5.26 35.01
C THR A 182 -10.55 -4.51 34.46
N GLN A 183 -9.38 -5.16 34.43
CA GLN A 183 -8.14 -4.59 33.90
C GLN A 183 -8.20 -4.24 32.41
N ASN A 184 -9.01 -4.96 31.62
CA ASN A 184 -9.13 -4.78 30.18
C ASN A 184 -10.33 -3.90 29.80
N GLN A 185 -11.21 -3.57 30.75
CA GLN A 185 -12.42 -2.77 30.51
C GLN A 185 -12.14 -1.38 29.93
N PRO A 186 -11.14 -0.59 30.42
CA PRO A 186 -10.86 0.72 29.84
C PRO A 186 -10.45 0.67 28.37
N ALA A 187 -9.77 -0.41 27.95
CA ALA A 187 -9.39 -0.59 26.55
C ALA A 187 -10.60 -0.96 25.67
N LEU A 188 -11.52 -1.76 26.20
CA LEU A 188 -12.78 -2.09 25.51
C LEU A 188 -13.70 -0.89 25.37
N GLU A 189 -13.80 -0.05 26.41
CA GLU A 189 -14.54 1.21 26.37
C GLU A 189 -14.03 2.12 25.25
N LYS A 190 -12.70 2.33 25.16
CA LYS A 190 -12.08 3.09 24.06
C LYS A 190 -12.41 2.51 22.68
N ALA A 191 -12.50 1.19 22.55
CA ALA A 191 -12.83 0.54 21.29
C ALA A 191 -14.32 0.72 20.94
N ILE A 192 -15.22 0.61 21.92
CA ILE A 192 -16.66 0.88 21.75
C ILE A 192 -16.87 2.34 21.33
N ASP A 193 -16.24 3.28 22.02
CA ASP A 193 -16.30 4.71 21.70
C ASP A 193 -15.84 4.99 20.27
N ALA A 194 -14.77 4.33 19.81
CA ALA A 194 -14.28 4.48 18.45
C ALA A 194 -15.32 4.02 17.41
N SER A 195 -16.06 2.95 17.69
CA SER A 195 -17.12 2.47 16.81
C SER A 195 -18.31 3.43 16.77
N GLN A 196 -18.75 3.91 17.92
CA GLN A 196 -19.87 4.84 18.04
C GLN A 196 -19.55 6.19 17.37
N GLN A 197 -18.37 6.76 17.64
CA GLN A 197 -17.89 7.97 16.94
C GLN A 197 -17.74 7.74 15.43
N GLY A 198 -17.38 6.53 15.03
CA GLY A 198 -17.37 6.13 13.62
C GLY A 198 -18.77 6.23 13.01
N GLN A 199 -19.79 5.67 13.67
CA GLN A 199 -21.17 5.70 13.20
C GLN A 199 -21.70 7.13 13.08
N GLU A 200 -21.46 7.96 14.09
CA GLU A 200 -21.84 9.39 14.06
C GLU A 200 -21.26 10.10 12.84
N LYS A 201 -19.97 9.88 12.54
CA LYS A 201 -19.31 10.44 11.36
C LYS A 201 -19.83 9.87 10.04
N MET A 202 -20.37 8.66 10.03
CA MET A 202 -20.98 8.07 8.84
C MET A 202 -22.37 8.64 8.56
N LEU A 203 -23.08 9.16 9.57
CA LEU A 203 -24.33 9.89 9.36
C LEU A 203 -24.10 11.21 8.60
N GLU A 204 -22.96 11.86 8.83
CA GLU A 204 -22.56 13.08 8.09
C GLU A 204 -22.22 12.82 6.60
N VAL A 205 -21.99 11.57 6.22
CA VAL A 205 -21.68 11.18 4.82
C VAL A 205 -22.95 11.02 3.97
N GLN A 206 -24.13 10.95 4.60
CA GLN A 206 -25.41 10.87 3.88
C GLN A 206 -25.78 12.22 3.22
N PRO A 207 -26.50 12.21 2.08
CA PRO A 207 -26.88 13.42 1.36
C PRO A 207 -28.05 14.12 2.05
N GLU A 208 -27.84 14.72 3.23
CA GLU A 208 -28.80 15.65 3.82
C GLU A 208 -28.10 16.94 4.27
N ASN A 209 -27.62 17.69 3.28
CA ASN A 209 -27.64 19.15 3.29
C ASN A 209 -27.46 19.66 1.84
N ILE A 210 -28.48 19.42 1.01
CA ILE A 210 -28.74 20.38 -0.07
C ILE A 210 -29.32 21.60 0.66
N PRO A 211 -28.63 22.75 0.76
CA PRO A 211 -29.29 23.96 1.17
C PRO A 211 -30.44 24.18 0.18
N THR A 212 -31.67 24.01 0.65
CA THR A 212 -32.86 24.47 -0.05
C THR A 212 -32.55 25.90 -0.51
N PRO A 213 -32.57 26.20 -1.82
CA PRO A 213 -32.32 27.55 -2.26
C PRO A 213 -33.29 28.45 -1.52
N SER A 214 -32.70 29.34 -0.72
CA SER A 214 -33.38 30.38 0.01
C SER A 214 -34.32 31.04 -0.98
N ASN A 215 -35.61 31.05 -0.65
CA ASN A 215 -36.62 31.78 -1.40
C ASN A 215 -36.34 33.28 -1.26
N GLN A 216 -35.33 33.77 -1.97
CA GLN A 216 -35.19 35.17 -2.35
C GLN A 216 -36.14 35.42 -3.50
N SER A 217 -37.43 35.48 -3.18
CA SER A 217 -38.41 36.13 -4.03
C SER A 217 -38.98 37.33 -3.29
N GLN A 218 -38.59 38.50 -3.79
CA GLN A 218 -39.32 39.75 -3.76
C GLN A 218 -39.11 40.66 -2.53
N SER A 219 -37.96 41.34 -2.58
CA SER A 219 -37.97 42.80 -2.47
C SER A 219 -38.95 43.37 -3.52
N GLY A 220 -40.01 43.99 -3.05
CA GLY A 220 -41.02 44.65 -3.87
C GLY A 220 -41.81 45.63 -3.02
N ASN A 221 -41.14 46.71 -2.61
CA ASN A 221 -41.76 47.91 -2.05
C ASN A 221 -42.87 48.41 -2.98
N ASN A 222 -44.12 48.31 -2.54
CA ASN A 222 -45.23 49.08 -3.08
C ASN A 222 -45.85 49.91 -1.95
N GLU A 223 -45.17 51.00 -1.60
CA GLU A 223 -45.88 52.23 -1.24
C GLU A 223 -46.58 52.71 -2.52
N PHE A 224 -47.92 52.72 -2.56
CA PHE A 224 -48.75 53.73 -3.22
C PHE A 224 -50.23 53.31 -3.12
N GLY A 225 -51.07 54.18 -2.54
CA GLY A 225 -52.51 54.21 -2.85
C GLY A 225 -53.50 53.71 -1.80
N GLN A 226 -53.45 54.22 -0.57
CA GLN A 226 -54.69 54.37 0.21
C GLN A 226 -55.25 55.77 -0.02
N GLU A 227 -55.95 55.97 -1.14
CA GLU A 227 -56.83 57.12 -1.31
C GLU A 227 -58.00 56.75 -2.22
N LYS A 228 -59.21 56.98 -1.69
CA LYS A 228 -60.52 57.09 -2.39
C LYS A 228 -61.26 55.79 -2.74
N ALA A 229 -62.17 55.42 -1.85
CA ALA A 229 -63.48 54.88 -2.23
C ALA A 229 -64.48 55.04 -1.07
N ASN A 230 -64.92 56.28 -0.85
CA ASN A 230 -66.10 56.57 -0.03
C ASN A 230 -66.91 57.65 -0.76
N GLU A 231 -67.70 57.26 -1.75
CA GLU A 231 -68.91 57.99 -2.16
C GLU A 231 -69.69 57.22 -3.24
N HIS A 232 -71.02 57.34 -3.16
CA HIS A 232 -72.04 56.84 -4.09
C HIS A 232 -72.54 55.40 -3.92
N ARG A 233 -73.40 55.22 -2.91
CA ARG A 233 -74.77 54.69 -3.17
C ARG A 233 -75.75 55.32 -2.19
N ASN A 234 -76.30 56.44 -2.62
CA ASN A 234 -77.57 56.96 -2.16
C ASN A 234 -78.43 57.09 -3.41
N ARG A 235 -79.33 56.11 -3.62
CA ARG A 235 -80.58 56.17 -4.40
C ARG A 235 -81.24 54.79 -4.34
#